data_AF-A0A1V8SRV6-F1
#
_entry.id   AF-A0A1V8SRV6-F1
#
_cell.length_a   1.000
_cell.length_b   1.000
_cell.length_c   1.000
_cell.angle_alpha   90.00
_cell.angle_beta   90.00
_cell.angle_gamma   90.00
#
_symmetry.space_group_name_H-M   'P 1'
#
loop_
_entity.id
_entity.type
_entity.pdbx_description
1 polymer ?
#
loop_
_entity_poly.entity_id
_entity_poly.type
_entity_poly.pdbx_seq_one_letter_code
_entity_poly.pdbx_strand_id
1 'polypeptide(L)'
;MALRPLRALCPAAPKRLPPPPTHRPTTFYDLPPELRVEIYKLALLNTHLHILAEPSASQPPHSLTLTTKQIRLEVLPLLHSTCRITASITDFDFTPLLTWLRTMPPDQETNLCKTSD
;
A
#
# COMPACT_ATOMS: atom_id res chain seq x y z
N MET A 1 82.35 11.61 -17.05
CA MET A 1 81.07 10.90 -17.29
C MET A 1 80.46 10.53 -15.95
N ALA A 2 79.36 11.16 -15.54
CA ALA A 2 78.73 10.91 -14.24
C ALA A 2 77.56 9.92 -14.38
N LEU A 3 77.56 8.86 -13.56
CA LEU A 3 76.51 7.83 -13.50
C LEU A 3 75.25 8.41 -12.83
N ARG A 4 74.10 8.32 -13.50
CA ARG A 4 72.80 8.72 -12.95
C ARG A 4 72.33 7.68 -11.92
N PRO A 5 71.84 8.10 -10.73
CA PRO A 5 71.32 7.16 -9.75
C PRO A 5 69.96 6.59 -10.20
N LEU A 6 69.81 5.27 -10.14
CA LEU A 6 68.57 4.58 -10.45
C LEU A 6 67.56 4.76 -9.31
N ARG A 7 66.34 5.19 -9.66
CA ARG A 7 65.24 5.44 -8.72
C ARG A 7 64.64 4.09 -8.28
N ALA A 8 64.60 3.84 -6.97
CA ALA A 8 64.00 2.63 -6.42
C ALA A 8 62.50 2.57 -6.72
N LEU A 9 62.04 1.44 -7.25
CA LEU A 9 60.62 1.17 -7.49
C LEU A 9 59.98 0.76 -6.17
N CYS A 10 59.06 1.58 -5.65
CA CYS A 10 58.27 1.22 -4.47
C CYS A 10 57.33 0.04 -4.81
N PRO A 11 57.07 -0.88 -3.86
CA PRO A 11 56.14 -1.98 -4.07
C PRO A 11 54.72 -1.43 -4.32
N ALA A 12 54.00 -2.04 -5.26
CA ALA A 12 52.63 -1.67 -5.59
C ALA A 12 51.71 -1.86 -4.37
N ALA A 13 50.86 -0.88 -4.10
CA ALA A 13 49.89 -0.95 -3.01
C ALA A 13 49.00 -2.20 -3.15
N PRO A 14 48.69 -2.92 -2.05
CA PRO A 14 47.86 -4.11 -2.11
C PRO A 14 46.48 -3.78 -2.68
N LYS A 15 46.00 -4.61 -3.63
CA LYS A 15 44.65 -4.50 -4.19
C LYS A 15 43.63 -4.59 -3.06
N ARG A 16 42.90 -3.51 -2.79
CA ARG A 16 41.77 -3.52 -1.84
C ARG A 16 40.73 -4.52 -2.34
N LEU A 17 40.39 -5.52 -1.53
CA LEU A 17 39.23 -6.38 -1.80
C LEU A 17 37.96 -5.51 -1.81
N PRO A 18 36.99 -5.81 -2.67
CA PRO A 18 35.67 -5.17 -2.60
C PRO A 18 35.05 -5.43 -1.22
N PRO A 19 34.31 -4.45 -0.66
CA PRO A 19 33.63 -4.63 0.61
C PRO A 19 32.62 -5.79 0.52
N PRO A 20 32.37 -6.52 1.63
CA PRO A 20 31.36 -7.57 1.65
C PRO A 20 30.00 -7.01 1.23
N PRO A 21 29.16 -7.80 0.53
CA PRO A 21 27.86 -7.33 0.09
C PRO A 21 27.05 -6.90 1.31
N THR A 22 26.79 -5.59 1.42
CA THR A 22 25.91 -5.05 2.44
C THR A 22 24.49 -5.51 2.11
N HIS A 23 23.89 -6.30 3.01
CA HIS A 23 22.51 -6.76 2.85
C HIS A 23 21.62 -5.53 2.78
N ARG A 24 20.99 -5.30 1.62
CA ARG A 24 20.03 -4.19 1.47
C ARG A 24 18.80 -4.51 2.32
N PRO A 25 18.27 -3.54 3.08
CA PRO A 25 17.02 -3.76 3.80
C PRO A 25 15.90 -3.94 2.77
N THR A 26 15.23 -5.08 2.81
CA THR A 26 14.06 -5.35 1.99
C THR A 26 12.89 -4.53 2.51
N THR A 27 12.24 -3.80 1.62
CA THR A 27 11.05 -3.01 1.88
C THR A 27 9.79 -3.79 1.50
N PHE A 28 8.63 -3.34 1.98
CA PHE A 28 7.34 -3.95 1.63
C PHE A 28 7.06 -3.93 0.11
N TYR A 29 7.60 -2.95 -0.61
CA TYR A 29 7.42 -2.82 -2.06
C TYR A 29 8.32 -3.74 -2.88
N ASP A 30 9.32 -4.36 -2.25
CA ASP A 30 10.15 -5.38 -2.90
C ASP A 30 9.40 -6.73 -3.04
N LEU A 31 8.24 -6.88 -2.37
CA LEU A 31 7.34 -8.01 -2.56
C LEU A 31 6.66 -7.92 -3.93
N PRO A 32 6.49 -9.06 -4.65
CA PRO A 32 5.61 -9.13 -5.81
C PRO A 32 4.19 -8.61 -5.52
N PRO A 33 3.52 -7.97 -6.49
CA PRO A 33 2.16 -7.45 -6.33
C PRO A 33 1.16 -8.49 -5.80
N GLU A 34 1.29 -9.74 -6.24
CA GLU A 34 0.40 -10.85 -5.86
C GLU A 34 0.47 -11.11 -4.36
N LEU A 35 1.67 -11.06 -3.78
CA LEU A 35 1.86 -11.25 -2.33
C LEU A 35 1.31 -10.06 -1.53
N ARG A 36 1.47 -8.83 -2.05
CA ARG A 36 0.90 -7.65 -1.40
C ARG A 36 -0.63 -7.71 -1.36
N VAL A 37 -1.26 -8.11 -2.47
CA VAL A 37 -2.71 -8.30 -2.55
C VAL A 37 -3.21 -9.30 -1.51
N GLU A 38 -2.49 -10.41 -1.33
CA GLU A 38 -2.88 -11.44 -0.36
C GLU A 38 -2.74 -10.96 1.09
N ILE A 39 -1.71 -10.16 1.38
CA ILE A 39 -1.57 -9.48 2.67
C ILE A 39 -2.75 -8.52 2.90
N TYR A 40 -3.16 -7.75 1.90
CA TYR A 40 -4.31 -6.85 2.03
C TYR A 40 -5.61 -7.61 2.27
N LYS A 41 -5.86 -8.71 1.54
CA LYS A 41 -7.05 -9.55 1.77
C LYS A 41 -7.13 -10.07 3.20
N LEU A 42 -6.00 -10.54 3.74
CA LEU A 42 -5.92 -10.98 5.14
C LEU A 42 -6.20 -9.84 6.11
N ALA A 43 -5.67 -8.64 5.85
CA ALA A 43 -5.92 -7.47 6.66
C ALA A 43 -7.38 -6.96 6.59
N LEU A 44 -8.09 -7.26 5.50
CA LEU A 44 -9.47 -6.84 5.25
C LEU A 44 -10.53 -7.88 5.66
N LEU A 45 -10.13 -9.08 6.06
CA LEU A 45 -11.03 -10.24 6.24
C LEU A 45 -12.25 -9.96 7.14
N ASN A 46 -12.05 -9.22 8.23
CA ASN A 46 -13.09 -8.91 9.22
C ASN A 46 -13.48 -7.43 9.23
N THR A 47 -13.23 -6.73 8.12
CA THR A 47 -13.43 -5.29 8.04
C THR A 47 -14.84 -4.98 7.52
N HIS A 48 -15.56 -4.16 8.28
CA HIS A 48 -16.93 -3.76 7.98
C HIS A 48 -16.96 -2.26 7.69
N LEU A 49 -17.55 -1.89 6.56
CA LEU A 49 -17.74 -0.50 6.17
C LEU A 49 -19.12 -0.05 6.63
N HIS A 50 -19.13 0.98 7.47
CA HIS A 50 -20.36 1.59 7.94
C HIS A 50 -20.50 2.98 7.31
N ILE A 51 -21.60 3.17 6.59
CA ILE A 51 -22.01 4.47 6.06
C ILE A 51 -23.02 5.04 7.05
N LEU A 52 -22.57 6.01 7.84
CA LEU A 52 -23.38 6.68 8.86
C LEU A 52 -23.96 7.98 8.31
N ALA A 53 -25.18 8.31 8.73
CA ALA A 53 -25.84 9.54 8.34
C ALA A 53 -25.28 10.78 9.05
N GLU A 54 -24.82 10.62 10.30
CA GLU A 54 -24.23 11.72 11.05
C GLU A 54 -22.74 11.90 10.75
N PRO A 55 -22.28 13.11 10.38
CA PRO A 55 -20.88 13.41 10.13
C PRO A 55 -20.01 13.34 11.40
N SER A 56 -20.62 13.47 12.58
CA SER A 56 -19.96 13.33 13.89
C SER A 56 -19.50 11.90 14.18
N ALA A 57 -20.11 10.91 13.52
CA ALA A 57 -19.85 9.50 13.72
C ALA A 57 -19.14 8.83 12.53
N SER A 58 -18.67 9.63 11.56
CA SER A 58 -17.93 9.11 10.40
C SER A 58 -16.66 8.41 10.89
N GLN A 59 -16.65 7.08 10.76
CA GLN A 59 -15.49 6.26 11.11
C GLN A 59 -14.29 6.70 10.26
N PRO A 60 -13.10 6.80 10.86
CA PRO A 60 -11.91 7.11 10.08
C PRO A 60 -11.73 6.05 8.98
N PRO A 61 -11.24 6.45 7.79
CA PRO A 61 -11.02 5.50 6.71
C PRO A 61 -10.03 4.42 7.15
N HIS A 62 -10.14 3.24 6.55
CA HIS A 62 -9.32 2.09 6.94
C HIS A 62 -7.83 2.44 6.91
N SER A 63 -7.08 2.02 7.93
CA SER A 63 -5.67 2.40 8.14
C SER A 63 -4.80 2.17 6.90
N LEU A 64 -5.03 1.07 6.17
CA LEU A 64 -4.34 0.78 4.90
C LEU A 64 -4.49 1.90 3.86
N THR A 65 -5.67 2.52 3.76
CA THR A 65 -5.91 3.61 2.81
C THR A 65 -5.21 4.92 3.19
N LEU A 66 -4.70 5.01 4.42
CA LEU A 66 -3.97 6.17 4.95
C LEU A 66 -2.45 6.03 4.86
N THR A 67 -1.92 4.85 4.52
CA THR A 67 -0.48 4.58 4.54
C THR A 67 0.27 5.30 3.42
N THR A 68 0.04 4.93 2.16
CA THR A 68 0.66 5.54 0.98
C THR A 68 -0.30 5.59 -0.19
N LYS A 69 -0.01 6.43 -1.20
CA LYS A 69 -0.80 6.49 -2.44
C LYS A 69 -0.88 5.14 -3.15
N GLN A 70 0.22 4.39 -3.19
CA GLN A 70 0.28 3.08 -3.83
C GLN A 70 -0.63 2.08 -3.12
N ILE A 71 -0.46 1.92 -1.81
CA ILE A 71 -1.29 0.99 -1.02
C ILE A 71 -2.76 1.39 -1.12
N ARG A 72 -3.07 2.69 -1.05
CA ARG A 72 -4.44 3.19 -1.22
C ARG A 72 -5.07 2.76 -2.55
N LEU A 73 -4.34 2.87 -3.66
CA LEU A 73 -4.83 2.47 -4.98
C LEU A 73 -4.99 0.95 -5.11
N GLU A 74 -4.09 0.16 -4.51
CA GLU A 74 -4.17 -1.30 -4.50
C GLU A 74 -5.32 -1.80 -3.60
N VAL A 75 -5.56 -1.14 -2.47
CA VAL A 75 -6.52 -1.56 -1.43
C VAL A 75 -7.94 -1.11 -1.68
N LEU A 76 -8.17 0.07 -2.29
CA LEU A 76 -9.52 0.60 -2.52
C LEU A 76 -10.45 -0.38 -3.26
N PRO A 77 -10.05 -0.99 -4.39
CA PRO A 77 -10.88 -1.98 -5.09
C PRO A 77 -11.18 -3.22 -4.23
N LEU A 78 -10.20 -3.67 -3.44
CA LEU A 78 -10.38 -4.80 -2.53
C LEU A 78 -11.40 -4.44 -1.44
N LEU A 79 -11.26 -3.28 -0.83
CA LEU A 79 -12.15 -2.80 0.23
C LEU A 79 -13.60 -2.68 -0.25
N HIS A 80 -13.84 -2.35 -1.52
CA HIS A 80 -15.19 -2.27 -2.10
C HIS A 80 -15.76 -3.62 -2.53
N SER A 81 -14.91 -4.60 -2.83
CA SER A 81 -15.34 -5.93 -3.32
C SER A 81 -15.42 -6.99 -2.23
N THR A 82 -14.59 -6.92 -1.19
CA THR A 82 -14.50 -7.95 -0.15
C THR A 82 -15.17 -7.58 1.16
N CYS A 83 -15.25 -6.30 1.50
CA CYS A 83 -15.76 -5.88 2.80
C CYS A 83 -17.29 -5.79 2.80
N ARG A 84 -17.91 -6.19 3.91
CA ARG A 84 -19.35 -5.99 4.11
C ARG A 84 -19.64 -4.50 4.28
N ILE A 85 -20.50 -3.96 3.43
CA ILE A 85 -20.95 -2.56 3.50
C ILE A 85 -22.33 -2.53 4.14
N THR A 86 -22.49 -1.68 5.15
CA THR A 86 -23.77 -1.43 5.81
C THR A 86 -24.03 0.07 5.80
N ALA A 87 -25.25 0.46 5.45
CA ALA A 87 -25.68 1.84 5.45
C ALA A 87 -26.83 2.02 6.43
N SER A 88 -26.70 2.99 7.33
CA SER A 88 -27.80 3.38 8.21
C SER A 88 -28.62 4.45 7.51
N ILE A 89 -29.87 4.14 7.19
CA ILE A 89 -30.82 5.08 6.57
C ILE A 89 -31.84 5.46 7.64
N THR A 90 -31.83 6.73 8.03
CA THR A 90 -32.78 7.33 8.96
C THR A 90 -33.64 8.34 8.21
N ASP A 91 -34.93 8.42 8.54
CA ASP A 91 -35.88 9.39 7.94
C ASP A 91 -35.93 9.38 6.40
N PHE A 92 -35.69 8.21 5.78
CA PHE A 92 -35.59 8.06 4.32
C PHE A 92 -34.51 8.97 3.68
N ASP A 93 -33.50 9.41 4.44
CA ASP A 93 -32.38 10.15 3.90
C ASP A 93 -31.29 9.22 3.34
N PHE A 94 -31.18 9.20 2.01
CA PHE A 94 -30.15 8.43 1.28
C PHE A 94 -28.92 9.27 0.95
N THR A 95 -28.87 10.54 1.33
CA THR A 95 -27.74 11.45 1.05
C THR A 95 -26.38 10.88 1.47
N PRO A 96 -26.24 10.24 2.64
CA PRO A 96 -24.96 9.65 3.06
C PRO A 96 -24.49 8.53 2.13
N LEU A 97 -25.42 7.65 1.74
CA LEU A 97 -25.17 6.56 0.80
C LEU A 97 -24.80 7.08 -0.58
N LEU A 98 -25.56 8.05 -1.11
CA LEU A 98 -25.29 8.68 -2.41
C LEU A 98 -23.96 9.44 -2.41
N THR A 99 -23.62 10.11 -1.32
CA THR A 99 -22.34 10.82 -1.18
C THR A 99 -21.18 9.84 -1.17
N TRP A 100 -21.30 8.74 -0.43
CA TRP A 100 -20.29 7.69 -0.43
C TRP A 100 -20.15 7.04 -1.82
N LEU A 101 -21.25 6.72 -2.51
CA LEU A 101 -21.22 6.17 -3.87
C LEU A 101 -20.45 7.07 -4.84
N ARG A 102 -20.63 8.40 -4.76
CA ARG A 102 -19.87 9.37 -5.58
C ARG A 102 -18.36 9.37 -5.34
N THR A 103 -17.89 8.83 -4.21
CA THR A 103 -16.45 8.70 -3.94
C THR A 103 -15.83 7.47 -4.62
N MET A 104 -16.66 6.53 -5.07
CA MET A 104 -16.20 5.35 -5.78
C MET A 104 -15.90 5.66 -7.25
N PRO A 105 -14.85 5.05 -7.82
CA PRO A 105 -14.67 5.03 -9.27
C PRO A 105 -15.85 4.32 -9.94
N PRO A 106 -16.30 4.77 -11.13
CA PRO A 106 -17.46 4.21 -11.82
C PRO A 106 -17.29 2.72 -12.15
N ASP A 107 -16.06 2.27 -12.40
CA ASP A 107 -15.77 0.86 -12.71
C ASP A 107 -16.02 -0.07 -11.50
N GLN A 108 -15.99 0.48 -10.28
CA GLN A 108 -16.10 -0.29 -9.04
C GLN A 108 -17.53 -0.46 -8.54
N GLU A 109 -18.47 0.36 -9.04
CA GLU A 109 -19.90 0.24 -8.68
C GLU A 109 -20.46 -1.13 -9.10
N THR A 110 -19.95 -1.71 -10.19
CA THR A 110 -20.37 -3.03 -10.70
C THR A 110 -20.05 -4.18 -9.75
N ASN A 111 -19.10 -3.99 -8.82
CA ASN A 111 -18.73 -5.00 -7.84
C ASN A 111 -19.66 -5.03 -6.62
N LEU A 112 -20.57 -4.05 -6.50
CA LEU A 112 -21.54 -4.01 -5.41
C LEU A 112 -22.66 -5.00 -5.69
N CYS A 113 -22.67 -6.09 -4.94
CA CYS A 113 -23.76 -7.07 -4.96
C CYS A 113 -24.49 -7.09 -3.63
N LYS A 114 -25.81 -7.29 -3.67
CA LYS A 114 -26.60 -7.51 -2.46
C LYS A 114 -26.16 -8.83 -1.82
N THR A 115 -25.73 -8.78 -0.57
CA THR A 115 -25.51 -9.99 0.23
C THR A 115 -26.89 -10.60 0.53
N SER A 116 -27.16 -11.80 0.02
CA SER A 116 -28.32 -12.60 0.41
C SER A 116 -28.03 -13.26 1.76
N ASP A 117 -28.45 -12.59 2.84
CA ASP A 117 -28.75 -13.27 4.12
C ASP A 117 -30.17 -13.85 4.06
#